data_AF-A0A183U2A1-F1
#
_entry.id   AF-A0A183U2A1-F1
#
_cell.length_a   1.000
_cell.length_b   1.000
_cell.length_c   1.000
_cell.angle_alpha   90.00
_cell.angle_beta   90.00
_cell.angle_gamma   90.00
#
_symmetry.space_group_name_H-M   'P 1'
#
loop_
_entity.id
_entity.type
_entity.pdbx_description
1 polymer ?
#
loop_
_entity_poly.entity_id
_entity_poly.type
_entity_poly.pdbx_seq_one_letter_code
_entity_poly.pdbx_strand_id
1 'polypeptide(L)'
;MAVLNWIRHLHKNAPAKIFPYMDRIFPTLLSMLSDTCDDVLLLDLQLLSDVCEEKSTNLIDIEELHLDADIKKQAIICSFLSSLSPYLVKFAVSLLKMFRDDALLLSERGVLIIRQLCLLLDPSHIYRCLSVLLICEENVEFVSQMVAMLNGILLTATELFEMRDHLKALENEEYVSLFECLYRSWAYQPIALLGLCILSQNYEHASQLAGYLWRLDITADVLVEIDRLVQLIESPILAYVRLDLLSAEHQRPLASVLSALLMLLPQTDGFNTLHKRLQCIPSLTLLE
;
A
#
# COMPACT_ATOMS: atom_id res chain seq x y z
N MET A 1 20.42 -18.40 10.67
CA MET A 1 21.07 -18.84 9.40
C MET A 1 20.93 -20.35 9.14
N ALA A 2 21.71 -21.24 9.78
CA ALA A 2 21.73 -22.68 9.42
C ALA A 2 20.38 -23.40 9.61
N VAL A 3 19.67 -23.07 10.69
CA VAL A 3 18.33 -23.62 10.99
C VAL A 3 17.30 -23.17 9.95
N LEU A 4 17.26 -21.89 9.59
CA LEU A 4 16.35 -21.37 8.55
C LEU A 4 16.61 -22.04 7.19
N ASN A 5 17.88 -22.20 6.81
CA ASN A 5 18.24 -22.92 5.58
C ASN A 5 17.78 -24.38 5.61
N TRP A 6 17.85 -25.04 6.76
CA TRP A 6 17.38 -26.41 6.92
C TRP A 6 15.85 -26.51 6.84
N ILE A 7 15.13 -25.60 7.51
CA ILE A 7 13.66 -25.51 7.44
C ILE A 7 13.23 -25.25 5.99
N ARG A 8 13.89 -24.32 5.29
CA ARG A 8 13.64 -24.05 3.87
C ARG A 8 13.89 -25.27 2.98
N HIS A 9 15.00 -25.97 3.20
CA HIS A 9 15.31 -27.19 2.45
C HIS A 9 14.26 -28.28 2.68
N LEU A 10 13.78 -28.42 3.93
CA LEU A 10 12.76 -29.40 4.29
C LEU A 10 11.38 -29.02 3.72
N HIS A 11 11.03 -27.74 3.72
CA HIS A 11 9.82 -27.23 3.07
C HIS A 11 9.82 -27.51 1.56
N LYS A 12 10.93 -27.24 0.86
CA LYS A 12 11.04 -27.47 -0.59
C LYS A 12 11.03 -28.94 -0.98
N ASN A 13 11.60 -29.82 -0.16
CA ASN A 13 11.78 -31.23 -0.51
C ASN A 13 10.74 -32.17 0.12
N ALA A 14 10.05 -31.75 1.18
CA ALA A 14 9.08 -32.57 1.91
C ALA A 14 8.01 -31.72 2.64
N PRO A 15 7.21 -30.91 1.92
CA PRO A 15 6.23 -30.00 2.53
C PRO A 15 5.18 -30.74 3.38
N ALA A 16 4.71 -31.91 2.91
CA ALA A 16 3.77 -32.74 3.66
C ALA A 16 4.28 -33.20 5.04
N LYS A 17 5.60 -33.24 5.25
CA LYS A 17 6.21 -33.62 6.54
C LYS A 17 6.39 -32.43 7.47
N ILE A 18 6.51 -31.21 6.94
CA ILE A 18 6.67 -29.99 7.74
C ILE A 18 5.33 -29.43 8.19
N PHE A 19 4.29 -29.61 7.38
CA PHE A 19 2.94 -29.10 7.61
C PHE A 19 2.41 -29.35 9.03
N PRO A 20 2.50 -30.55 9.63
CA PRO A 20 1.99 -30.80 10.98
C PRO A 20 2.72 -30.03 12.10
N TYR A 21 3.92 -29.50 11.81
CA TYR A 21 4.73 -28.72 12.75
C TYR A 21 4.62 -27.22 12.50
N MET A 22 3.93 -26.79 11.45
CA MET A 22 3.84 -25.37 11.08
C MET A 22 3.20 -24.52 12.17
N ASP A 23 2.27 -25.04 12.96
CA ASP A 23 1.70 -24.28 14.09
C ASP A 23 2.72 -23.93 15.18
N ARG A 24 3.83 -24.67 15.27
CA ARG A 24 4.94 -24.36 16.20
C ARG A 24 6.06 -23.57 15.54
N ILE A 25 6.32 -23.87 14.26
CA ILE A 25 7.39 -23.21 13.50
C ILE A 25 6.99 -21.77 13.19
N PHE A 26 5.75 -21.55 12.75
CA PHE A 26 5.27 -20.25 12.27
C PHE A 26 5.36 -19.12 13.30
N PRO A 27 4.95 -19.28 14.58
CA PRO A 27 5.20 -18.25 15.61
C PRO A 27 6.68 -17.95 15.83
N THR A 28 7.54 -18.96 15.68
CA THR A 28 8.99 -18.78 15.82
C THR A 28 9.53 -17.96 14.65
N LEU A 29 9.13 -18.27 13.40
CA LEU A 29 9.49 -17.47 12.23
C LEU A 29 9.03 -16.01 12.39
N LEU A 30 7.77 -15.80 12.78
CA LEU A 30 7.26 -14.45 13.06
C LEU A 30 8.13 -13.68 14.07
N SER A 31 8.58 -14.32 15.16
CA SER A 31 9.47 -13.66 16.12
C SER A 31 10.84 -13.26 15.56
N MET A 32 11.31 -13.95 14.51
CA MET A 32 12.58 -13.63 13.83
C MET A 32 12.47 -12.37 12.96
N LEU A 33 11.26 -11.87 12.67
CA LEU A 33 11.08 -10.59 11.96
C LEU A 33 11.59 -9.39 12.78
N SER A 34 11.72 -9.55 14.09
CA SER A 34 12.32 -8.56 14.98
C SER A 34 13.83 -8.75 15.18
N ASP A 35 14.47 -9.71 14.50
CA ASP A 35 15.91 -9.99 14.65
C ASP A 35 16.76 -8.88 14.04
N THR A 36 17.72 -8.34 14.79
CA THR A 36 18.60 -7.24 14.34
C THR A 36 19.43 -7.53 13.09
N CYS A 37 19.61 -8.79 12.69
CA CYS A 37 20.40 -9.17 11.54
C CYS A 37 19.55 -9.23 10.26
N ASP A 38 19.90 -8.42 9.26
CA ASP A 38 19.16 -8.38 7.99
C ASP A 38 19.25 -9.70 7.21
N ASP A 39 20.38 -10.40 7.22
CA ASP A 39 20.48 -11.71 6.55
C ASP A 39 19.50 -12.74 7.15
N VAL A 40 19.26 -12.67 8.45
CA VAL A 40 18.31 -13.54 9.15
C VAL A 40 16.88 -13.17 8.76
N LEU A 41 16.54 -11.88 8.78
CA LEU A 41 15.24 -11.37 8.33
C LEU A 41 14.95 -11.77 6.88
N LEU A 42 15.89 -11.54 5.96
CA LEU A 42 15.68 -11.80 4.53
C LEU A 42 15.47 -13.29 4.25
N LEU A 43 16.22 -14.17 4.91
CA LEU A 43 16.02 -15.62 4.79
C LEU A 43 14.71 -16.08 5.42
N ASP A 44 14.30 -15.46 6.53
CA ASP A 44 13.04 -15.77 7.19
C ASP A 44 11.84 -15.32 6.36
N LEU A 45 11.88 -14.11 5.78
CA LEU A 45 10.87 -13.62 4.84
C LEU A 45 10.78 -14.51 3.59
N GLN A 46 11.91 -14.96 3.04
CA GLN A 46 11.89 -15.94 1.93
C GLN A 46 11.14 -17.22 2.31
N LEU A 47 11.39 -17.75 3.50
CA LEU A 47 10.71 -18.95 3.98
C LEU A 47 9.21 -18.71 4.23
N LEU A 48 8.86 -17.58 4.84
CA LEU A 48 7.47 -17.19 5.07
C LEU A 48 6.71 -16.97 3.76
N SER A 49 7.35 -16.36 2.76
CA SER A 49 6.80 -16.23 1.42
C SER A 49 6.61 -17.59 0.75
N ASP A 50 7.60 -18.48 0.79
CA ASP A 50 7.47 -19.85 0.25
C ASP A 50 6.26 -20.59 0.86
N VAL A 51 5.99 -20.39 2.16
CA VAL A 51 4.81 -20.96 2.86
C VAL A 51 3.51 -20.27 2.42
N CYS A 52 3.54 -18.96 2.19
CA CYS A 52 2.37 -18.18 1.77
C CYS A 52 1.96 -18.46 0.31
N GLU A 53 2.88 -18.84 -0.57
CA GLU A 53 2.53 -19.24 -1.96
C GLU A 53 1.92 -20.63 -2.05
N GLU A 54 2.12 -21.48 -1.03
CA GLU A 54 1.62 -22.84 -1.05
C GLU A 54 0.09 -22.80 -0.98
N LYS A 55 -0.57 -23.17 -2.09
CA LYS A 55 -2.02 -23.33 -2.18
C LYS A 55 -2.42 -24.54 -1.33
N SER A 56 -2.50 -24.36 -0.02
CA SER A 56 -3.00 -25.39 0.87
C SER A 56 -4.45 -25.70 0.50
N THR A 57 -4.71 -26.94 0.09
CA THR A 57 -6.03 -27.51 -0.19
C THR A 57 -6.97 -27.54 1.03
N ASN A 58 -6.50 -27.08 2.18
CA ASN A 58 -7.25 -27.02 3.41
C ASN A 58 -7.77 -25.59 3.56
N LEU A 59 -9.03 -25.41 3.18
CA LEU A 59 -9.86 -24.27 3.57
C LEU A 59 -9.75 -24.14 5.10
N ILE A 60 -8.99 -23.16 5.58
CA ILE A 60 -9.13 -22.75 6.98
C ILE A 60 -10.42 -21.94 7.02
N ASP A 61 -11.34 -22.32 7.90
CA ASP A 61 -12.54 -21.54 8.16
C ASP A 61 -12.11 -20.13 8.59
N ILE A 62 -12.62 -19.12 7.90
CA ILE A 62 -12.49 -17.69 8.24
C ILE A 62 -12.90 -17.44 9.71
N GLU A 63 -13.60 -18.40 10.32
CA GLU A 63 -13.95 -18.45 11.73
C GLU A 63 -12.76 -18.50 12.70
N GLU A 64 -11.61 -19.11 12.34
CA GLU A 64 -10.42 -19.17 13.20
C GLU A 64 -9.62 -17.86 13.24
N LEU A 65 -9.85 -16.95 12.30
CA LEU A 65 -9.09 -15.69 12.20
C LEU A 65 -9.49 -14.65 13.26
N HIS A 66 -10.41 -14.96 14.19
CA HIS A 66 -10.93 -14.04 15.21
C HIS A 66 -11.33 -12.66 14.64
N LEU A 67 -11.72 -12.62 13.37
CA LEU A 67 -12.19 -11.42 12.69
C LEU A 67 -13.54 -11.02 13.29
N ASP A 68 -13.67 -9.74 13.65
CA ASP A 68 -14.86 -9.15 14.25
C ASP A 68 -16.12 -9.41 13.39
N ALA A 69 -17.27 -9.51 14.05
CA ALA A 69 -18.53 -9.93 13.42
C ALA A 69 -18.98 -8.99 12.30
N ASP A 70 -18.54 -7.73 12.33
CA ASP A 70 -18.81 -6.74 11.28
C ASP A 70 -17.92 -6.94 10.03
N ILE A 71 -16.71 -7.49 10.19
CA ILE A 71 -15.83 -7.88 9.06
C ILE A 71 -16.49 -8.99 8.23
N LYS A 72 -17.17 -9.91 8.92
CA LYS A 72 -17.90 -11.03 8.30
C LYS A 72 -19.14 -10.57 7.51
N LYS A 73 -19.71 -9.39 7.81
CA LYS A 73 -20.86 -8.84 7.07
C LYS A 73 -20.47 -8.19 5.75
N GLN A 74 -19.22 -7.75 5.59
CA GLN A 74 -18.73 -7.21 4.33
C GLN A 74 -18.42 -8.39 3.38
N ALA A 75 -19.41 -8.80 2.60
CA ALA A 75 -19.30 -9.92 1.65
C ALA A 75 -18.08 -9.81 0.69
N ILE A 76 -17.66 -8.58 0.37
CA ILE A 76 -16.48 -8.26 -0.46
C ILE A 76 -15.16 -8.64 0.24
N ILE A 77 -15.08 -8.43 1.56
CA ILE A 77 -13.89 -8.77 2.36
C ILE A 77 -13.76 -10.29 2.47
N CYS A 78 -14.87 -10.97 2.75
CA CYS A 78 -14.88 -12.43 2.89
C CYS A 78 -14.62 -13.16 1.56
N SER A 79 -15.18 -12.68 0.44
CA SER A 79 -14.96 -13.32 -0.87
C SER A 79 -13.50 -13.25 -1.31
N PHE A 80 -12.82 -12.13 -1.05
CA PHE A 80 -11.42 -11.99 -1.40
C PHE A 80 -10.50 -12.73 -0.43
N LEU A 81 -10.69 -12.61 0.88
CA LEU A 81 -9.86 -13.37 1.83
C LEU A 81 -9.97 -14.88 1.59
N SER A 82 -11.11 -15.37 1.09
CA SER A 82 -11.29 -16.77 0.64
C SER A 82 -10.47 -17.15 -0.60
N SER A 83 -10.10 -16.19 -1.44
CA SER A 83 -9.29 -16.43 -2.66
C SER A 83 -7.79 -16.44 -2.40
N LEU A 84 -7.34 -15.93 -1.24
CA LEU A 84 -5.93 -15.93 -0.84
C LEU A 84 -5.55 -17.22 -0.12
N SER A 85 -4.25 -17.50 -0.05
CA SER A 85 -3.77 -18.57 0.81
C SER A 85 -4.07 -18.22 2.28
N PRO A 86 -4.54 -19.17 3.09
CA PRO A 86 -4.84 -18.91 4.50
C PRO A 86 -3.57 -18.55 5.29
N TYR A 87 -2.40 -19.05 4.85
CA TYR A 87 -1.11 -18.69 5.42
C TYR A 87 -0.74 -17.23 5.16
N LEU A 88 -1.04 -16.68 3.99
CA LEU A 88 -0.83 -15.26 3.71
C LEU A 88 -1.69 -14.39 4.62
N VAL A 89 -2.95 -14.76 4.82
CA VAL A 89 -3.85 -14.01 5.72
C VAL A 89 -3.36 -14.11 7.17
N LYS A 90 -3.02 -15.31 7.66
CA LYS A 90 -2.48 -15.51 9.02
C LYS A 90 -1.16 -14.76 9.24
N PHE A 91 -0.30 -14.74 8.23
CA PHE A 91 0.93 -13.98 8.21
C PHE A 91 0.65 -12.48 8.29
N ALA A 92 -0.20 -11.94 7.42
CA ALA A 92 -0.54 -10.52 7.38
C ALA A 92 -1.19 -10.04 8.68
N VAL A 93 -2.11 -10.82 9.26
CA VAL A 93 -2.71 -10.52 10.59
C VAL A 93 -1.64 -10.47 11.67
N SER A 94 -0.74 -11.45 11.70
CA SER A 94 0.34 -11.50 12.69
C SER A 94 1.33 -10.35 12.51
N LEU A 95 1.67 -10.02 11.26
CA LEU A 95 2.56 -8.92 10.92
C LEU A 95 1.97 -7.56 11.34
N LEU A 96 0.69 -7.31 11.05
CA LEU A 96 0.01 -6.09 11.48
C LEU A 96 -0.05 -5.99 13.00
N LYS A 97 -0.35 -7.10 13.69
CA LYS A 97 -0.30 -7.14 15.15
C LYS A 97 1.09 -6.80 15.69
N MET A 98 2.16 -7.37 15.10
CA MET A 98 3.53 -7.04 15.50
C MET A 98 3.86 -5.57 15.29
N PHE A 99 3.49 -4.98 14.15
CA PHE A 99 3.71 -3.55 13.91
C PHE A 99 2.88 -2.66 14.83
N ARG A 100 1.69 -3.10 15.23
CA ARG A 100 0.84 -2.37 16.18
C ARG A 100 1.42 -2.42 17.59
N ASP A 101 1.91 -3.58 18.00
CA ASP A 101 2.42 -3.80 19.35
C ASP A 101 3.87 -3.25 19.50
N ASP A 102 4.62 -3.09 18.39
CA ASP A 102 5.98 -2.56 18.34
C ASP A 102 6.15 -1.49 17.23
N ALA A 103 6.01 -0.22 17.62
CA ALA A 103 6.17 0.91 16.71
C ALA A 103 7.62 1.11 16.20
N LEU A 104 8.63 0.61 16.93
CA LEU A 104 10.02 0.68 16.48
C LEU A 104 10.25 -0.28 15.33
N LEU A 105 9.70 -1.50 15.42
CA LEU A 105 9.73 -2.46 14.33
C LEU A 105 9.11 -1.88 13.05
N LEU A 106 7.96 -1.22 13.15
CA LEU A 106 7.29 -0.57 12.02
C LEU A 106 8.16 0.54 11.40
N SER A 107 8.68 1.45 12.23
CA SER A 107 9.42 2.63 11.76
C SER A 107 10.81 2.29 11.21
N GLU A 108 11.54 1.35 11.81
CA GLU A 108 12.90 1.01 11.39
C GLU A 108 12.92 -0.07 10.30
N ARG A 109 12.03 -1.07 10.37
CA ARG A 109 12.09 -2.26 9.49
C ARG A 109 10.87 -2.47 8.62
N GLY A 110 9.75 -1.82 8.89
CA GLY A 110 8.50 -2.02 8.17
C GLY A 110 8.66 -1.81 6.67
N VAL A 111 9.40 -0.79 6.24
CA VAL A 111 9.68 -0.53 4.83
C VAL A 111 10.44 -1.69 4.18
N LEU A 112 11.50 -2.19 4.82
CA LEU A 112 12.29 -3.32 4.30
C LEU A 112 11.43 -4.58 4.21
N ILE A 113 10.65 -4.88 5.24
CA ILE A 113 9.78 -6.07 5.29
C ILE A 113 8.76 -6.03 4.15
N ILE A 114 8.00 -4.94 4.02
CA ILE A 114 6.96 -4.84 2.97
C ILE A 114 7.57 -4.89 1.56
N ARG A 115 8.68 -4.18 1.33
CA ARG A 115 9.38 -4.22 0.03
C ARG A 115 9.86 -5.62 -0.32
N GLN A 116 10.45 -6.32 0.65
CA GLN A 116 10.93 -7.68 0.45
C GLN A 116 9.76 -8.64 0.21
N LEU A 117 8.62 -8.47 0.87
CA LEU A 117 7.41 -9.24 0.58
C LEU A 117 6.93 -9.00 -0.85
N CYS A 118 6.88 -7.75 -1.33
CA CYS A 118 6.51 -7.42 -2.71
C CYS A 118 7.51 -7.94 -3.77
N LEU A 119 8.74 -8.26 -3.38
CA LEU A 119 9.71 -8.94 -4.25
C LEU A 119 9.50 -10.46 -4.31
N LEU A 120 8.96 -11.05 -3.24
CA LEU A 120 8.85 -12.50 -3.06
C LEU A 120 7.44 -13.03 -3.38
N LEU A 121 6.43 -12.18 -3.32
CA LEU A 121 5.03 -12.50 -3.56
C LEU A 121 4.41 -11.44 -4.47
N ASP A 122 3.25 -11.75 -5.03
CA ASP A 122 2.49 -10.79 -5.84
C ASP A 122 2.13 -9.51 -5.03
N PRO A 123 2.57 -8.31 -5.46
CA PRO A 123 2.31 -7.07 -4.74
C PRO A 123 0.81 -6.74 -4.62
N SER A 124 0.01 -7.06 -5.63
CA SER A 124 -1.43 -6.80 -5.64
C SER A 124 -2.14 -7.61 -4.56
N HIS A 125 -1.75 -8.87 -4.35
CA HIS A 125 -2.26 -9.70 -3.26
C HIS A 125 -1.86 -9.16 -1.89
N ILE A 126 -0.61 -8.74 -1.69
CA ILE A 126 -0.13 -8.18 -0.42
C ILE A 126 -0.89 -6.89 -0.08
N TYR A 127 -0.89 -5.92 -1.00
CA TYR A 127 -1.51 -4.61 -0.77
C TYR A 127 -3.01 -4.73 -0.52
N ARG A 128 -3.69 -5.63 -1.24
CA ARG A 128 -5.10 -5.89 -1.02
C ARG A 128 -5.35 -6.55 0.33
N CYS A 129 -4.58 -7.58 0.69
CA CYS A 129 -4.72 -8.27 1.97
C CYS A 129 -4.54 -7.29 3.14
N LEU A 130 -3.45 -6.52 3.12
CA LEU A 130 -3.19 -5.50 4.15
C LEU A 130 -4.30 -4.45 4.21
N SER A 131 -4.77 -3.95 3.06
CA SER A 131 -5.82 -2.92 3.02
C SER A 131 -7.13 -3.41 3.60
N VAL A 132 -7.52 -4.64 3.27
CA VAL A 132 -8.73 -5.28 3.80
C VAL A 132 -8.63 -5.43 5.33
N LEU A 133 -7.48 -5.87 5.84
CA LEU A 133 -7.25 -6.00 7.27
C LEU A 133 -7.22 -4.63 7.99
N LEU A 134 -6.62 -3.61 7.37
CA LEU A 134 -6.55 -2.25 7.92
C LEU A 134 -7.92 -1.56 8.04
N ILE A 135 -8.87 -1.86 7.13
CA ILE A 135 -10.25 -1.36 7.24
C ILE A 135 -10.92 -1.87 8.53
N CYS A 136 -10.48 -3.02 9.02
CA CYS A 136 -11.05 -3.68 10.19
C CYS A 136 -10.33 -3.32 11.50
N GLU A 137 -9.27 -2.52 11.43
CA GLU A 137 -8.46 -2.17 12.58
C GLU A 137 -9.06 -0.95 13.29
N GLU A 138 -9.24 -1.06 14.61
CA GLU A 138 -9.86 0.00 15.42
C GLU A 138 -8.89 1.16 15.70
N ASN A 139 -7.58 0.88 15.73
CA ASN A 139 -6.57 1.89 16.01
C ASN A 139 -6.28 2.75 14.78
N VAL A 140 -7.01 3.87 14.68
CA VAL A 140 -6.91 4.86 13.61
C VAL A 140 -5.48 5.41 13.43
N GLU A 141 -4.76 5.66 14.53
CA GLU A 141 -3.39 6.19 14.47
C GLU A 141 -2.44 5.18 13.82
N PHE A 142 -2.56 3.91 14.21
CA PHE A 142 -1.78 2.83 13.60
C PHE A 142 -2.14 2.62 12.13
N VAL A 143 -3.43 2.63 11.77
CA VAL A 143 -3.87 2.53 10.36
C VAL A 143 -3.26 3.66 9.53
N SER A 144 -3.33 4.88 10.05
CA SER A 144 -2.74 6.07 9.44
C SER A 144 -1.23 5.90 9.19
N GLN A 145 -0.47 5.41 10.17
CA GLN A 145 0.97 5.14 10.02
C GLN A 145 1.26 4.05 8.98
N MET A 146 0.51 2.94 9.00
CA MET A 146 0.65 1.86 8.03
C MET A 146 0.35 2.35 6.61
N VAL A 147 -0.72 3.10 6.42
CA VAL A 147 -1.11 3.66 5.11
C VAL A 147 -0.05 4.63 4.61
N ALA A 148 0.49 5.50 5.46
CA ALA A 148 1.56 6.41 5.08
C ALA A 148 2.82 5.66 4.59
N MET A 149 3.20 4.58 5.30
CA MET A 149 4.31 3.71 4.90
C MET A 149 4.02 3.00 3.57
N LEU A 150 2.86 2.35 3.45
CA LEU A 150 2.45 1.63 2.24
C LEU A 150 2.36 2.55 1.02
N ASN A 151 1.88 3.78 1.21
CA ASN A 151 1.83 4.80 0.17
C ASN A 151 3.23 5.23 -0.27
N GLY A 152 4.14 5.48 0.68
CA GLY A 152 5.54 5.79 0.38
C GLY A 152 6.20 4.71 -0.46
N ILE A 153 6.00 3.44 -0.09
CA ILE A 153 6.51 2.27 -0.85
C ILE A 153 5.84 2.20 -2.23
N LEU A 154 4.51 2.31 -2.30
CA LEU A 154 3.74 2.23 -3.54
C LEU A 154 4.23 3.26 -4.57
N LEU A 155 4.52 4.49 -4.14
CA LEU A 155 4.91 5.57 -5.02
C LEU A 155 6.40 5.56 -5.42
N THR A 156 7.28 4.89 -4.68
CA THR A 156 8.73 5.01 -4.88
C THR A 156 9.46 3.72 -5.20
N ALA A 157 8.96 2.57 -4.73
CA ALA A 157 9.68 1.31 -4.83
C ALA A 157 9.64 0.75 -6.26
N THR A 158 10.79 0.26 -6.74
CA THR A 158 10.97 -0.18 -8.13
C THR A 158 10.18 -1.45 -8.44
N GLU A 159 10.05 -2.35 -7.48
CA GLU A 159 9.35 -3.62 -7.58
C GLU A 159 7.83 -3.47 -7.76
N LEU A 160 7.27 -2.30 -7.44
CA LEU A 160 5.85 -1.99 -7.68
C LEU A 160 5.59 -1.32 -9.03
N PHE A 161 6.59 -1.24 -9.91
CA PHE A 161 6.42 -0.57 -11.20
C PHE A 161 5.26 -1.15 -12.02
N GLU A 162 5.19 -2.47 -12.15
CA GLU A 162 4.14 -3.14 -12.91
C GLU A 162 2.76 -2.96 -12.29
N MET A 163 2.64 -3.11 -10.97
CA MET A 163 1.38 -2.86 -10.24
C MET A 163 0.92 -1.40 -10.40
N ARG A 164 1.85 -0.43 -10.32
CA ARG A 164 1.53 0.99 -10.58
C ARG A 164 1.02 1.22 -11.99
N ASP A 165 1.59 0.54 -12.98
CA ASP A 165 1.18 0.69 -14.38
C ASP A 165 -0.25 0.16 -14.59
N HIS A 166 -0.56 -1.01 -14.03
CA HIS A 166 -1.92 -1.58 -14.07
C HIS A 166 -2.95 -0.78 -13.26
N LEU A 167 -2.53 -0.02 -12.25
CA LEU A 167 -3.41 0.89 -11.51
C LEU A 167 -3.76 2.16 -12.30
N LYS A 168 -3.06 2.47 -13.40
CA LYS A 168 -3.42 3.59 -14.29
C LYS A 168 -4.66 3.23 -15.10
N ALA A 169 -5.54 4.20 -15.32
CA ALA A 169 -6.78 4.09 -16.10
C ALA A 169 -7.79 3.01 -15.64
N LEU A 170 -7.41 2.10 -14.73
CA LEU A 170 -8.25 1.06 -14.12
C LEU A 170 -9.04 0.24 -15.15
N GLU A 171 -8.39 -0.19 -16.23
CA GLU A 171 -9.05 -0.92 -17.33
C GLU A 171 -9.46 -2.36 -16.94
N ASN A 172 -8.74 -2.97 -15.99
CA ASN A 172 -8.96 -4.35 -15.55
C ASN A 172 -9.82 -4.40 -14.28
N GLU A 173 -10.89 -5.19 -14.27
CA GLU A 173 -11.78 -5.40 -13.12
C GLU A 173 -11.03 -5.82 -11.84
N GLU A 174 -9.97 -6.61 -11.96
CA GLU A 174 -9.14 -6.99 -10.82
C GLU A 174 -8.48 -5.75 -10.20
N TYR A 175 -7.90 -4.87 -11.01
CA TYR A 175 -7.22 -3.66 -10.54
C TYR A 175 -8.20 -2.58 -10.09
N VAL A 176 -9.42 -2.52 -10.65
CA VAL A 176 -10.53 -1.72 -10.11
C VAL A 176 -10.82 -2.16 -8.67
N SER A 177 -10.99 -3.46 -8.45
CA SER A 177 -11.27 -4.02 -7.13
C SER A 177 -10.10 -3.79 -6.14
N LEU A 178 -8.85 -3.84 -6.62
CA LEU A 178 -7.68 -3.48 -5.82
C LEU A 178 -7.72 -2.00 -5.42
N PHE A 179 -7.97 -1.12 -6.39
CA PHE A 179 -8.09 0.32 -6.16
C PHE A 179 -9.18 0.63 -5.13
N GLU A 180 -10.35 0.00 -5.20
CA GLU A 180 -11.40 0.18 -4.20
C GLU A 180 -10.97 -0.21 -2.78
N CYS A 181 -10.20 -1.30 -2.64
CA CYS A 181 -9.66 -1.72 -1.35
C CYS A 181 -8.65 -0.70 -0.82
N LEU A 182 -7.70 -0.28 -1.66
CA LEU A 182 -6.72 0.75 -1.34
C LEU A 182 -7.41 2.07 -0.98
N TYR A 183 -8.39 2.50 -1.76
CA TYR A 183 -9.10 3.76 -1.58
C TYR A 183 -9.73 3.86 -0.19
N ARG A 184 -10.35 2.78 0.29
CA ARG A 184 -11.01 2.74 1.60
C ARG A 184 -10.02 2.82 2.76
N SER A 185 -8.90 2.10 2.70
CA SER A 185 -7.86 2.19 3.72
C SER A 185 -7.04 3.49 3.60
N TRP A 186 -6.86 4.02 2.39
CA TRP A 186 -6.12 5.27 2.17
C TRP A 186 -6.88 6.49 2.67
N ALA A 187 -8.20 6.40 2.86
CA ALA A 187 -9.02 7.49 3.39
C ALA A 187 -8.60 7.97 4.80
N TYR A 188 -7.89 7.15 5.56
CA TYR A 188 -7.28 7.54 6.84
C TYR A 188 -6.12 8.54 6.68
N GLN A 189 -5.63 8.74 5.45
CA GLN A 189 -4.53 9.62 5.09
C GLN A 189 -4.91 10.41 3.81
N PRO A 190 -5.61 11.56 3.94
CA PRO A 190 -6.22 12.25 2.81
C PRO A 190 -5.25 12.65 1.69
N ILE A 191 -4.01 13.01 2.02
CA ILE A 191 -3.00 13.37 1.01
C ILE A 191 -2.48 12.12 0.29
N ALA A 192 -2.33 10.99 1.00
CA ALA A 192 -2.03 9.70 0.39
C ALA A 192 -3.16 9.24 -0.55
N LEU A 193 -4.42 9.39 -0.14
CA LEU A 193 -5.59 9.10 -0.97
C LEU A 193 -5.59 9.95 -2.25
N LEU A 194 -5.32 11.25 -2.12
CA LEU A 194 -5.21 12.13 -3.28
C LEU A 194 -4.07 11.67 -4.22
N GLY A 195 -2.92 11.30 -3.65
CA GLY A 195 -1.80 10.74 -4.40
C GLY A 195 -2.17 9.44 -5.13
N LEU A 196 -2.96 8.57 -4.52
CA LEU A 196 -3.48 7.35 -5.15
C LEU A 196 -4.40 7.67 -6.35
N CYS A 197 -5.29 8.66 -6.23
CA CYS A 197 -6.15 9.08 -7.34
C CYS A 197 -5.37 9.74 -8.49
N ILE A 198 -4.32 10.51 -8.18
CA ILE A 198 -3.41 11.07 -9.18
C ILE A 198 -2.66 9.94 -9.88
N LEU A 199 -2.17 8.95 -9.13
CA LEU A 199 -1.46 7.79 -9.69
C LEU A 199 -2.35 7.02 -10.66
N SER A 200 -3.62 6.79 -10.31
CA SER A 200 -4.57 6.03 -11.13
C SER A 200 -5.20 6.81 -12.28
N GLN A 201 -4.76 8.06 -12.54
CA GLN A 201 -5.34 8.98 -13.53
C GLN A 201 -6.82 9.32 -13.31
N ASN A 202 -7.35 9.12 -12.10
CA ASN A 202 -8.72 9.51 -11.72
C ASN A 202 -8.75 10.99 -11.29
N TYR A 203 -8.32 11.88 -12.19
CA TYR A 203 -8.12 13.30 -11.88
C TYR A 203 -9.41 14.02 -11.52
N GLU A 204 -10.54 13.63 -12.13
CA GLU A 204 -11.85 14.23 -11.83
C GLU A 204 -12.23 14.00 -10.36
N HIS A 205 -12.10 12.75 -9.91
CA HIS A 205 -12.33 12.40 -8.51
C HIS A 205 -11.30 13.05 -7.58
N ALA A 206 -10.03 13.09 -7.99
CA ALA A 206 -8.99 13.81 -7.24
C ALA A 206 -9.32 15.30 -7.07
N SER A 207 -9.88 15.97 -8.10
CA SER A 207 -10.30 17.36 -8.05
C SER A 207 -11.43 17.59 -7.06
N GLN A 208 -12.41 16.67 -7.02
CA GLN A 208 -13.49 16.69 -6.03
C GLN A 208 -12.94 16.54 -4.61
N LEU A 209 -12.04 15.58 -4.37
CA LEU A 209 -11.38 15.39 -3.08
C LEU A 209 -10.55 16.61 -2.67
N ALA A 210 -9.81 17.22 -3.61
CA ALA A 210 -9.03 18.42 -3.37
C ALA A 210 -9.91 19.58 -2.86
N GLY A 211 -11.14 19.70 -3.37
CA GLY A 211 -12.14 20.67 -2.91
C GLY A 211 -12.59 20.51 -1.45
N TYR A 212 -12.32 19.36 -0.82
CA TYR A 212 -12.62 19.11 0.59
C TYR A 212 -11.40 19.26 1.52
N LEU A 213 -10.19 19.48 0.99
CA LEU A 213 -8.97 19.56 1.80
C LEU A 213 -8.98 20.71 2.81
N TRP A 214 -9.74 21.78 2.58
CA TRP A 214 -9.89 22.88 3.54
C TRP A 214 -10.55 22.46 4.86
N ARG A 215 -11.26 21.32 4.87
CA ARG A 215 -11.88 20.76 6.09
C ARG A 215 -10.88 20.01 6.96
N LEU A 216 -9.67 19.75 6.44
CA LEU A 216 -8.61 19.12 7.20
C LEU A 216 -7.95 20.16 8.10
N ASP A 217 -7.59 19.73 9.31
CA ASP A 217 -6.68 20.51 10.13
C ASP A 217 -5.30 20.48 9.47
N ILE A 218 -4.87 21.63 8.94
CA ILE A 218 -3.59 21.76 8.24
C ILE A 218 -2.46 21.77 9.27
N THR A 219 -2.00 20.57 9.65
CA THR A 219 -0.86 20.35 10.52
C THR A 219 0.46 20.40 9.74
N ALA A 220 1.59 20.48 10.46
CA ALA A 220 2.91 20.41 9.84
C ALA A 220 3.12 19.09 9.08
N ASP A 221 2.60 17.97 9.61
CA ASP A 221 2.72 16.65 8.98
C ASP A 221 1.97 16.59 7.64
N VAL A 222 0.75 17.15 7.59
CA VAL A 222 -0.01 17.28 6.33
C VAL A 222 0.74 18.12 5.31
N LEU A 223 1.38 19.23 5.72
CA LEU A 223 2.18 20.04 4.80
C LEU A 223 3.41 19.30 4.26
N VAL A 224 4.06 18.48 5.10
CA VAL A 224 5.18 17.63 4.68
C VAL A 224 4.69 16.56 3.68
N GLU A 225 3.52 15.98 3.88
CA GLU A 225 2.93 15.03 2.94
C GLU A 225 2.60 15.69 1.59
N ILE A 226 2.04 16.91 1.60
CA ILE A 226 1.77 17.66 0.37
C ILE A 226 3.08 17.96 -0.36
N ASP A 227 4.11 18.43 0.35
CA ASP A 227 5.42 18.71 -0.26
C ASP A 227 6.04 17.44 -0.88
N ARG A 228 5.97 16.30 -0.19
CA ARG A 228 6.38 15.00 -0.74
C ARG A 228 5.62 14.63 -2.00
N LEU A 229 4.30 14.81 -2.01
CA LEU A 229 3.48 14.55 -3.19
C LEU A 229 3.87 15.45 -4.37
N VAL A 230 4.14 16.73 -4.13
CA VAL A 230 4.63 17.67 -5.16
C VAL A 230 5.99 17.23 -5.72
N GLN A 231 6.92 16.84 -4.86
CA GLN A 231 8.23 16.30 -5.28
C GLN A 231 8.05 15.02 -6.13
N LEU A 232 7.12 14.15 -5.75
CA LEU A 232 6.81 12.92 -6.50
C LEU A 232 6.20 13.22 -7.88
N ILE A 233 5.32 14.22 -8.00
CA ILE A 233 4.77 14.65 -9.30
C ILE A 233 5.89 15.11 -10.24
N GLU A 234 6.93 15.77 -9.70
CA GLU A 234 8.09 16.18 -10.49
C GLU A 234 9.11 15.05 -10.75
N SER A 235 8.97 13.92 -10.05
CA SER A 235 9.84 12.76 -10.23
C SER A 235 9.60 12.06 -11.58
N PRO A 236 10.55 11.22 -12.04
CA PRO A 236 10.36 10.39 -13.23
C PRO A 236 9.20 9.38 -13.10
N ILE A 237 8.88 8.95 -11.88
CA ILE A 237 7.86 7.91 -11.64
C ILE A 237 6.48 8.40 -12.09
N LEU A 238 6.16 9.67 -11.83
CA LEU A 238 4.91 10.32 -12.23
C LEU A 238 5.09 11.24 -13.45
N ALA A 239 6.06 10.96 -14.32
CA ALA A 239 6.27 11.76 -15.52
C ALA A 239 5.02 11.86 -16.41
N TYR A 240 4.22 10.79 -16.49
CA TYR A 240 2.96 10.76 -17.24
C TYR A 240 1.94 11.77 -16.71
N VAL A 241 1.85 11.98 -15.39
CA VAL A 241 0.95 12.99 -14.78
C VAL A 241 1.24 14.38 -15.33
N ARG A 242 2.52 14.72 -15.50
CA ARG A 242 2.92 16.01 -16.08
C ARG A 242 2.62 16.10 -17.58
N LEU A 243 2.63 14.99 -18.29
CA LEU A 243 2.21 14.94 -19.70
C LEU A 243 0.69 15.05 -19.82
N ASP A 244 -0.07 14.52 -18.87
CA ASP A 244 -1.53 14.61 -18.82
C ASP A 244 -2.02 16.06 -18.66
N LEU A 245 -1.19 16.97 -18.14
CA LEU A 245 -1.47 18.41 -18.14
C LEU A 245 -1.56 19.02 -19.55
N LEU A 246 -1.12 18.30 -20.58
CA LEU A 246 -1.23 18.71 -21.99
C LEU A 246 -2.46 18.11 -22.67
N SER A 247 -3.15 17.15 -22.05
CA SER A 247 -4.34 16.54 -22.63
C SER A 247 -5.58 17.37 -22.32
N ALA A 248 -6.46 17.56 -23.29
CA ALA A 248 -7.68 18.36 -23.11
C ALA A 248 -8.62 17.76 -22.05
N GLU A 249 -8.63 16.43 -21.93
CA GLU A 249 -9.45 15.70 -20.97
C GLU A 249 -8.95 15.84 -19.53
N HIS A 250 -7.64 15.70 -19.29
CA HIS A 250 -7.10 15.63 -17.93
C HIS A 250 -6.63 16.98 -17.39
N GLN A 251 -6.30 17.93 -18.26
CA GLN A 251 -5.70 19.20 -17.83
C GLN A 251 -6.58 19.96 -16.84
N ARG A 252 -7.88 20.13 -17.10
CA ARG A 252 -8.77 20.90 -16.19
C ARG A 252 -8.82 20.29 -14.79
N PRO A 253 -9.18 19.01 -14.61
CA PRO A 253 -9.24 18.42 -13.27
C PRO A 253 -7.87 18.35 -12.60
N LEU A 254 -6.80 18.00 -13.34
CA LEU A 254 -5.46 17.92 -12.76
C LEU A 254 -4.93 19.31 -12.36
N ALA A 255 -5.08 20.33 -13.20
CA ALA A 255 -4.69 21.70 -12.84
C ALA A 255 -5.47 22.23 -11.63
N SER A 256 -6.75 21.84 -11.48
CA SER A 256 -7.54 22.14 -10.29
C SER A 256 -6.93 21.52 -9.02
N VAL A 257 -6.59 20.23 -9.06
CA VAL A 257 -5.90 19.53 -7.94
C VAL A 257 -4.60 20.22 -7.58
N LEU A 258 -3.73 20.46 -8.57
CA LEU A 258 -2.44 21.10 -8.35
C LEU A 258 -2.60 22.53 -7.81
N SER A 259 -3.59 23.28 -8.29
CA SER A 259 -3.88 24.62 -7.77
C SER A 259 -4.39 24.59 -6.33
N ALA A 260 -5.23 23.62 -5.97
CA ALA A 260 -5.69 23.44 -4.60
C ALA A 260 -4.53 23.13 -3.64
N LEU A 261 -3.63 22.21 -4.03
CA LEU A 261 -2.41 21.92 -3.26
C LEU A 261 -1.50 23.15 -3.13
N LEU A 262 -1.35 23.92 -4.20
CA LEU A 262 -0.58 25.17 -4.19
C LEU A 262 -1.14 26.18 -3.18
N MET A 263 -2.47 26.28 -3.06
CA MET A 263 -3.12 27.21 -2.13
C MET A 263 -3.02 26.79 -0.66
N LEU A 264 -2.79 25.51 -0.39
CA LEU A 264 -2.58 24.99 0.98
C LEU A 264 -1.12 25.09 1.43
N LEU A 265 -0.17 25.05 0.49
CA LEU A 265 1.25 25.13 0.81
C LEU A 265 1.65 26.56 1.26
N PRO A 266 2.47 26.70 2.31
CA PRO A 266 3.22 27.93 2.54
C PRO A 266 4.19 28.17 1.37
N GLN A 267 4.69 29.40 1.21
CA GLN A 267 5.63 29.82 0.14
C GLN A 267 7.03 29.17 0.25
N THR A 268 7.04 27.85 0.19
CA THR A 268 8.18 26.94 0.29
C THR A 268 8.70 26.58 -1.09
N ASP A 269 9.74 25.75 -1.16
CA ASP A 269 10.25 25.23 -2.43
C ASP A 269 9.23 24.37 -3.17
N GLY A 270 8.41 23.59 -2.46
CA GLY A 270 7.27 22.86 -3.03
C GLY A 270 6.28 23.80 -3.72
N PHE A 271 5.91 24.91 -3.06
CA PHE A 271 5.06 25.95 -3.65
C PHE A 271 5.68 26.50 -4.94
N ASN A 272 6.96 26.89 -4.90
CA ASN A 272 7.65 27.46 -6.06
C ASN A 272 7.75 26.48 -7.23
N THR A 273 7.99 25.21 -6.92
CA THR A 273 8.08 24.12 -7.91
C THR A 273 6.74 23.94 -8.61
N LEU A 274 5.66 23.81 -7.85
CA LEU A 274 4.32 23.62 -8.39
C LEU A 274 3.81 24.85 -9.14
N HIS A 275 4.10 26.05 -8.61
CA HIS A 275 3.75 27.31 -9.26
C HIS A 275 4.40 27.44 -10.65
N LYS A 276 5.70 27.17 -10.74
CA LYS A 276 6.43 27.19 -12.02
C LYS A 276 5.88 26.14 -12.99
N ARG A 277 5.52 24.94 -12.51
CA ARG A 277 4.89 23.89 -13.33
C ARG A 277 3.58 24.37 -13.93
N LEU A 278 2.70 24.96 -13.11
CA LEU A 278 1.41 25.48 -13.55
C LEU A 278 1.56 26.63 -14.56
N GLN A 279 2.58 27.48 -14.42
CA GLN A 279 2.88 28.54 -15.40
C GLN A 279 3.31 28.01 -16.77
N CYS A 280 3.93 26.82 -16.83
CA CYS A 280 4.33 26.17 -18.07
C CYS A 280 3.16 25.52 -18.82
N ILE A 281 1.99 25.38 -18.18
CA ILE A 281 0.84 24.74 -18.81
C ILE A 281 0.33 25.70 -19.90
N PRO A 282 0.27 25.26 -21.17
CA PRO A 282 -0.32 26.08 -22.21
C PRO A 282 -1.75 26.40 -21.80
N SER A 283 -2.17 27.65 -21.95
CA SER A 283 -3.58 28.00 -21.91
C SER A 283 -4.23 27.27 -23.08
N LEU A 284 -4.65 26.02 -22.87
CA LEU A 284 -5.58 25.31 -23.72
C LEU A 284 -6.88 26.09 -23.56
N THR A 285 -6.94 27.18 -24.33
CA THR A 285 -8.15 27.91 -24.64
C THR A 285 -9.22 26.87 -24.85
N LEU A 286 -10.22 26.91 -23.97
CA LEU A 286 -11.55 26.32 -24.12
C LEU A 286 -11.86 26.03 -25.60
N LEU A 287 -11.46 24.86 -26.08
CA LEU A 287 -11.97 24.31 -27.32
C LEU A 287 -13.13 23.43 -26.88
N GLU A 288 -14.27 24.13 -26.82
CA GLU A 288 -15.66 23.67 -26.79
C GLU A 288 -16.15 22.95 -25.51
#